data_AF-A0A699W0F0-F1
#
_entry.id   AF-A0A699W0F0-F1
#
_cell.length_a   1.000
_cell.length_b   1.000
_cell.length_c   1.000
_cell.angle_alpha   90.00
_cell.angle_beta   90.00
_cell.angle_gamma   90.00
#
_symmetry.space_group_name_H-M   'P 1'
#
loop_
_entity.id
_entity.type
_entity.pdbx_description
1 polymer ?
#
loop_
_entity_poly.entity_id
_entity_poly.type
_entity_poly.pdbx_seq_one_letter_code
_entity_poly.pdbx_strand_id
1 'polypeptide(L)'
;WAEVGDRQLTGPEIIHETTEKIVQIKSHIQAARDRQKSYADIMDREVKRLKQRRISIVKVRWNSKRGPEFTWECEDQMQKKYPHLFPNTAPMADTA
;
A
#
# COMPACT_ATOMS: atom_id res chain seq x y z
N TRP A 1 -49.75 -10.10 3.51
CA TRP A 1 -49.27 -10.52 2.18
C TRP A 1 -48.14 -9.60 1.76
N ALA A 2 -46.92 -10.11 1.79
CA ALA A 2 -45.82 -9.64 0.95
C ALA A 2 -45.06 -10.92 0.60
N GLU A 3 -45.14 -11.32 -0.67
CA GLU A 3 -44.34 -12.39 -1.24
C GLU A 3 -42.88 -11.94 -1.21
N VAL A 4 -42.20 -12.20 -0.09
CA VAL A 4 -40.73 -12.25 -0.08
C VAL A 4 -40.41 -13.53 -0.84
N GLY A 5 -40.15 -13.38 -2.14
CA GLY A 5 -39.58 -14.45 -2.93
C GLY A 5 -38.24 -14.81 -2.31
N ASP A 6 -38.19 -15.94 -1.61
CA ASP A 6 -36.95 -16.57 -1.19
C ASP A 6 -36.14 -16.86 -2.46
N ARG A 7 -35.26 -15.93 -2.82
CA ARG A 7 -34.18 -16.20 -3.78
C ARG A 7 -33.31 -17.27 -3.15
N GLN A 8 -33.62 -18.53 -3.44
CA GLN A 8 -32.72 -19.64 -3.17
C GLN A 8 -31.52 -19.47 -4.10
N LEU A 9 -30.53 -18.68 -3.67
CA LEU A 9 -29.23 -18.68 -4.33
C LEU A 9 -28.73 -20.13 -4.31
N THR A 10 -28.43 -20.66 -5.49
CA THR A 10 -27.86 -22.01 -5.61
C THR A 10 -26.46 -22.03 -4.99
N GLY A 11 -25.99 -23.19 -4.53
CA GLY A 11 -24.68 -23.33 -3.87
C GLY A 11 -23.52 -22.58 -4.57
N PRO A 12 -23.38 -22.68 -5.91
CA PRO A 12 -22.35 -21.95 -6.66
C PRO A 12 -22.49 -20.42 -6.58
N GLU A 13 -23.72 -19.91 -6.55
CA GLU A 13 -24.01 -18.47 -6.51
C GLU A 13 -23.77 -17.88 -5.12
N ILE A 14 -24.11 -18.63 -4.05
CA ILE A 14 -23.77 -18.28 -2.66
C ILE A 14 -22.24 -18.18 -2.48
N ILE A 15 -21.49 -19.15 -3.02
CA ILE A 15 -20.03 -19.15 -2.93
C ILE A 15 -19.44 -17.94 -3.65
N HIS A 16 -19.94 -17.63 -4.84
CA HIS A 16 -19.47 -16.50 -5.63
C HIS A 16 -19.75 -15.18 -4.91
N GLU A 17 -20.99 -14.94 -4.48
CA GLU A 17 -21.39 -13.74 -3.75
C GLU A 17 -20.57 -13.56 -2.45
N THR A 18 -20.35 -14.65 -1.72
CA THR A 18 -19.55 -14.62 -0.47
C THR A 18 -18.09 -14.30 -0.76
N THR A 19 -17.54 -14.82 -1.86
CA THR A 19 -16.17 -14.53 -2.28
C THR A 19 -16.01 -13.05 -2.62
N GLU A 20 -16.95 -12.48 -3.37
CA GLU A 20 -16.96 -11.05 -3.70
C GLU A 20 -17.05 -10.17 -2.44
N LYS A 21 -17.95 -10.51 -1.51
CA LYS A 21 -18.07 -9.78 -0.24
C LYS A 21 -16.80 -9.88 0.60
N ILE A 22 -16.13 -11.03 0.64
CA ILE A 22 -14.83 -11.19 1.31
C ILE A 22 -13.78 -10.28 0.68
N VAL A 23 -13.72 -10.22 -0.66
CA VAL A 23 -12.81 -9.33 -1.38
C VAL A 23 -13.10 -7.87 -1.05
N GLN A 24 -14.38 -7.46 -1.04
CA GLN A 24 -14.79 -6.11 -0.69
C GLN A 24 -14.42 -5.73 0.76
N ILE A 25 -14.66 -6.62 1.74
CA ILE A 25 -14.30 -6.39 3.14
C ILE A 25 -12.78 -6.24 3.28
N LYS A 26 -12.00 -7.12 2.65
CA LYS A 26 -10.53 -7.01 2.65
C LYS A 26 -10.06 -5.69 2.05
N SER A 27 -10.64 -5.27 0.93
CA SER A 27 -10.35 -3.99 0.29
C SER A 27 -10.66 -2.80 1.22
N HIS A 28 -11.82 -2.81 1.87
CA HIS A 28 -12.20 -1.75 2.81
C HIS A 28 -11.27 -1.66 4.02
N ILE A 29 -10.90 -2.81 4.60
CA ILE A 29 -9.94 -2.87 5.72
C ILE A 29 -8.58 -2.32 5.28
N GLN A 30 -8.12 -2.68 4.09
CA GLN A 30 -6.84 -2.19 3.57
C GLN A 30 -6.90 -0.68 3.31
N ALA A 31 -7.95 -0.17 2.68
CA ALA A 31 -8.14 1.25 2.46
C ALA A 31 -8.21 2.05 3.78
N ALA A 32 -8.85 1.52 4.82
CA ALA A 32 -8.87 2.15 6.14
C ALA A 32 -7.49 2.17 6.80
N ARG A 33 -6.70 1.09 6.65
CA ARG A 33 -5.31 1.04 7.10
C ARG A 33 -4.43 2.03 6.37
N ASP A 34 -4.57 2.13 5.05
CA ASP A 34 -3.80 3.07 4.23
C ASP A 34 -4.20 4.53 4.55
N ARG A 35 -5.50 4.82 4.77
CA ARG A 35 -5.96 6.13 5.26
C ARG A 35 -5.39 6.51 6.62
N GLN A 36 -5.10 5.52 7.48
CA GLN A 36 -4.47 5.76 8.77
C GLN A 36 -2.94 5.89 8.68
N LYS A 37 -2.33 5.50 7.56
CA LYS A 37 -0.89 5.54 7.33
C LYS A 37 -0.57 6.64 6.32
N SER A 38 -0.23 7.84 6.79
CA SER A 38 0.43 8.81 5.91
C SER A 38 1.94 8.60 5.95
N TYR A 39 2.56 8.51 4.77
CA TYR A 39 4.01 8.58 4.66
C TYR A 39 4.43 9.96 5.10
N ALA A 40 5.25 10.02 6.16
CA ALA A 40 5.73 11.29 6.65
C ALA A 40 6.90 11.72 5.77
N ASP A 41 7.97 10.92 5.79
CA ASP A 41 9.26 11.26 5.21
C ASP A 41 10.15 10.02 5.10
N ILE A 42 11.16 10.10 4.23
CA ILE A 42 12.33 9.20 4.26
C ILE A 42 13.29 9.73 5.30
N MET A 43 13.56 8.93 6.34
CA MET A 43 14.43 9.32 7.45
C MET A 43 15.89 8.94 7.23
N ASP A 44 16.15 7.89 6.46
CA ASP A 44 17.51 7.40 6.24
C ASP A 44 17.61 6.60 4.94
N ARG A 45 18.83 6.44 4.42
CA ARG A 45 19.13 5.65 3.23
C ARG A 45 20.42 4.87 3.44
N GLU A 46 20.37 3.57 3.21
CA GLU A 46 21.53 2.69 3.27
C GLU A 46 21.67 1.90 1.97
N VAL A 47 22.91 1.65 1.54
CA VAL A 47 23.19 0.77 0.42
C VAL A 47 23.86 -0.49 0.93
N LYS A 48 23.13 -1.60 0.91
CA LYS A 48 23.68 -2.91 1.26
C LYS A 48 24.42 -3.48 0.05
N ARG A 49 25.72 -3.71 0.23
CA ARG A 49 26.57 -4.39 -0.75
C ARG A 49 26.57 -5.88 -0.47
N LEU A 50 25.99 -6.64 -1.39
CA LEU A 50 26.15 -8.09 -1.49
C LEU A 50 27.28 -8.40 -2.48
N LYS A 51 27.72 -9.66 -2.54
CA LYS A 51 28.88 -10.09 -3.35
C LYS A 51 28.88 -9.58 -4.80
N GLN A 52 27.71 -9.44 -5.42
CA GLN A 52 27.55 -8.98 -6.82
C GLN A 52 26.48 -7.89 -7.00
N ARG A 53 25.73 -7.54 -5.96
CA ARG A 53 24.59 -6.61 -6.07
C ARG A 53 24.69 -5.51 -5.03
N ARG A 54 24.26 -4.31 -5.41
CA ARG A 54 24.01 -3.21 -4.50
C ARG A 54 22.50 -3.07 -4.37
N ILE A 55 21.99 -3.06 -3.14
CA ILE A 55 20.57 -2.88 -2.86
C ILE A 55 20.46 -1.62 -2.01
N SER A 56 19.84 -0.59 -2.56
CA SER A 56 19.48 0.60 -1.82
C SER A 56 18.20 0.35 -1.02
N ILE A 57 18.26 0.60 0.28
CA ILE A 57 17.12 0.52 1.19
C ILE A 57 16.92 1.90 1.83
N VAL A 58 15.66 2.27 2.06
CA VAL A 58 15.28 3.52 2.69
C VAL A 58 14.53 3.26 3.98
N LYS A 59 14.82 4.04 5.02
CA LYS A 59 14.07 4.04 6.27
C LYS A 59 12.91 4.99 6.13
N VAL A 60 11.70 4.45 6.12
CA VAL A 60 10.48 5.22 5.94
C VAL A 60 9.82 5.44 7.29
N ARG A 61 9.48 6.69 7.60
CA ARG A 61 8.65 7.03 8.75
C ARG A 61 7.17 7.02 8.34
N TRP A 62 6.38 6.30 9.11
CA TRP A 62 4.95 6.19 8.94
C TRP A 62 4.25 6.94 10.07
N ASN A 63 3.34 7.84 9.74
CA ASN A 63 2.45 8.41 10.73
C ASN A 63 1.30 7.42 10.96
N SER A 64 1.29 6.81 12.15
CA SER A 64 0.19 5.97 12.62
C SER A 64 -0.40 6.59 13.88
N LYS A 65 -1.70 6.38 14.11
CA LYS A 65 -2.38 6.80 15.35
C LYS A 65 -1.76 6.18 16.61
N ARG A 66 -1.03 5.07 16.47
CA ARG A 66 -0.33 4.39 17.56
C ARG A 66 1.09 4.93 17.81
N GLY A 67 1.51 5.94 17.05
CA GLY A 67 2.86 6.49 17.10
C GLY A 67 3.59 6.34 15.77
N PRO A 68 4.74 7.01 15.58
CA PRO A 68 5.54 6.88 14.39
C PRO A 68 6.15 5.47 14.29
N GLU A 69 5.90 4.79 13.18
CA GLU A 69 6.54 3.51 12.86
C GLU A 69 7.72 3.75 11.90
N PHE A 70 8.71 2.88 11.95
CA PHE A 70 9.89 2.93 11.06
C PHE A 70 10.10 1.58 10.41
N THR A 71 10.11 1.54 9.08
CA THR A 71 10.43 0.31 8.33
C THR A 71 11.53 0.56 7.32
N TRP A 72 12.32 -0.48 7.05
CA TRP A 72 13.34 -0.49 6.00
C TRP A 72 12.76 -1.13 4.75
N GLU A 73 12.72 -0.38 3.67
CA GLU A 73 12.01 -0.76 2.45
C GLU A 73 12.93 -0.57 1.25
N CYS A 74 12.75 -1.37 0.20
CA CYS A 74 13.57 -1.27 -1.00
C CYS A 74 13.32 0.07 -1.71
N GLU A 75 14.37 0.83 -2.02
CA GLU A 75 14.27 2.17 -2.63
C GLU A 75 13.48 2.14 -3.93
N ASP A 76 13.80 1.22 -4.84
CA ASP A 76 13.16 1.11 -6.16
C ASP A 76 11.65 0.87 -6.05
N GLN A 77 11.23 0.05 -5.07
CA GLN A 77 9.81 -0.23 -4.84
C GLN A 77 9.08 0.99 -4.28
N MET A 78 9.72 1.69 -3.34
CA MET A 78 9.15 2.89 -2.73
C MET A 78 9.08 4.06 -3.71
N GLN A 79 10.08 4.22 -4.57
CA GLN A 79 10.09 5.26 -5.60
C GLN A 79 8.96 5.04 -6.63
N LYS A 80 8.72 3.78 -7.04
CA LYS A 80 7.62 3.45 -7.95
C LYS A 80 6.25 3.71 -7.32
N LYS A 81 6.08 3.39 -6.03
CA LYS A 81 4.79 3.48 -5.35
C LYS A 81 4.49 4.90 -4.84
N TYR A 82 5.52 5.65 -4.43
CA TYR A 82 5.41 6.99 -3.84
C TYR A 82 6.52 7.91 -4.36
N PRO A 83 6.48 8.30 -5.64
CA PRO A 83 7.53 9.13 -6.23
C PRO A 83 7.67 10.49 -5.53
N HIS A 84 6.60 11.02 -4.93
CA HIS A 84 6.61 12.29 -4.18
C HIS A 84 7.48 12.25 -2.91
N LEU A 85 7.80 11.07 -2.37
CA LEU A 85 8.72 10.93 -1.23
C LEU A 85 10.19 11.06 -1.68
N PHE A 86 10.45 11.05 -2.98
CA PHE A 86 11.78 11.13 -3.59
C PHE A 86 11.91 12.37 -4.49
N PRO A 87 11.91 13.59 -3.91
CA PRO A 87 11.95 14.83 -4.69
C PRO A 87 13.23 15.00 -5.53
N ASN A 88 14.30 14.27 -5.20
CA ASN A 88 15.59 14.34 -5.88
C ASN A 88 15.65 13.57 -7.22
N THR A 89 14.51 13.13 -7.74
CA THR A 89 14.41 12.44 -9.05
C THR A 89 13.38 13.11 -9.96
N ALA A 90 13.13 14.41 -9.78
CA ALA A 90 12.54 15.22 -10.83
C ALA A 90 13.62 15.48 -11.90
N PRO A 91 13.34 15.34 -13.21
CA PRO A 91 14.23 15.87 -14.22
C PRO A 91 14.25 17.38 -14.05
N MET A 92 15.38 17.94 -13.62
CA MET A 92 15.64 19.38 -13.73
C MET A 92 15.70 19.73 -15.23
N ALA A 93 14.54 19.87 -15.85
CA ALA A 93 14.39 20.60 -17.10
C ALA A 93 13.90 22.00 -16.72
N ASP A 94 14.85 22.93 -16.68
CA ASP A 94 14.84 24.16 -17.49
C ASP A 94 15.83 25.15 -16.86
N THR A 95 17.02 25.15 -17.46
CA THR A 95 17.98 26.26 -17.42
C THR A 95 17.35 27.41 -18.19
N ALA A 96 17.26 28.58 -17.55
CA ALA A 96 16.93 29.85 -18.19
C ALA A 96 18.07 30.34 -19.10
#